data_AF-A0A1I3NSA2-F1
#
_entry.id   AF-A0A1I3NSA2-F1
#
_cell.length_a   1.000
_cell.length_b   1.000
_cell.length_c   1.000
_cell.angle_alpha   90.00
_cell.angle_beta   90.00
_cell.angle_gamma   90.00
#
_symmetry.space_group_name_H-M   'P 1'
#
loop_
_entity.id
_entity.type
_entity.pdbx_description
1 polymer ?
#
loop_
_entity_poly.entity_id
_entity_poly.type
_entity_poly.pdbx_seq_one_letter_code
_entity_poly.pdbx_strand_id
1 'polypeptide(L)'
;MFTFLLDLITEKGRGIHAYSAAAKAAFERALTEPEHAAAFYFLATSAENFVDLHERQPLSSEALERNFNAFQADIQALEKVAQDSPEKRLSVLNTMVKTRIAQSR
;
A
#
# COMPACT_ATOMS: atom_id res chain seq x y z
N MET A 1 -4.91 6.89 9.76
CA MET A 1 -4.21 5.69 10.25
C MET A 1 -3.21 5.17 9.24
N PHE A 2 -3.61 4.91 8.00
CA PHE A 2 -2.74 4.47 6.91
C PHE A 2 -2.25 5.64 6.04
N THR A 3 -2.94 6.77 6.06
CA THR A 3 -2.64 7.95 5.22
C THR A 3 -1.21 8.48 5.34
N PHE A 4 -0.54 8.30 6.48
CA PHE A 4 0.85 8.71 6.65
C PHE A 4 1.81 8.05 5.63
N LEU A 5 1.44 6.87 5.11
CA LEU A 5 2.21 6.21 4.04
C LEU A 5 2.14 7.01 2.74
N LEU A 6 1.03 7.70 2.44
CA LEU A 6 0.92 8.59 1.28
C LEU A 6 1.75 9.85 1.46
N ASP A 7 1.76 10.40 2.68
CA ASP A 7 2.58 11.56 3.02
C ASP A 7 4.06 11.20 2.82
N LEU A 8 4.49 10.06 3.38
CA LEU A 8 5.85 9.55 3.24
C LEU A 8 6.26 9.32 1.77
N ILE A 9 5.37 8.77 0.95
CA ILE A 9 5.64 8.56 -0.49
C ILE A 9 5.75 9.90 -1.21
N THR A 10 4.86 10.84 -0.91
CA THR A 10 4.81 12.16 -1.57
C THR A 10 6.02 13.01 -1.21
N GLU A 11 6.41 13.06 0.07
CA GLU A 11 7.59 13.78 0.55
C GLU A 11 8.89 13.27 -0.09
N LYS A 12 8.97 11.98 -0.39
CA LYS A 12 10.13 11.34 -1.02
C LYS A 12 10.08 11.31 -2.55
N GLY A 13 9.13 12.02 -3.17
CA GLY A 13 9.06 12.20 -4.62
C GLY A 13 8.49 11.01 -5.39
N ARG A 14 7.75 10.11 -4.73
CA ARG A 14 6.99 9.00 -5.34
C ARG A 14 7.80 7.96 -6.13
N GLY A 15 9.13 8.02 -6.08
CA GLY A 15 10.02 7.04 -6.72
C GLY A 15 10.24 5.77 -5.89
N ILE A 16 11.08 4.86 -6.39
CA ILE A 16 11.37 3.57 -5.73
C ILE A 16 11.80 3.71 -4.26
N HIS A 17 12.62 4.70 -3.93
CA HIS A 17 13.06 4.94 -2.55
C HIS A 17 11.92 5.42 -1.63
N ALA A 18 10.92 6.10 -2.19
CA ALA A 18 9.72 6.51 -1.47
C ALA A 18 8.87 5.29 -1.07
N TYR A 19 8.67 4.37 -2.02
CA TYR A 19 7.95 3.12 -1.78
C TYR A 19 8.70 2.16 -0.86
N SER A 20 10.02 2.06 -0.99
CA SER A 20 10.85 1.28 -0.05
C SER A 20 10.71 1.80 1.38
N ALA A 21 10.72 3.13 1.57
CA ALA A 21 10.50 3.72 2.89
C ALA A 21 9.08 3.46 3.42
N ALA A 22 8.06 3.56 2.57
CA ALA A 22 6.69 3.26 2.93
C ALA A 22 6.48 1.79 3.29
N ALA A 23 7.09 0.86 2.55
CA ALA A 23 7.08 -0.56 2.88
C ALA A 23 7.64 -0.82 4.28
N LYS A 24 8.83 -0.28 4.56
CA LYS A 24 9.48 -0.41 5.87
C LYS A 24 8.59 0.13 7.00
N ALA A 25 8.04 1.34 6.83
CA ALA A 25 7.19 1.95 7.84
C ALA A 25 5.88 1.16 8.05
N ALA A 26 5.32 0.58 6.98
CA ALA A 26 4.15 -0.28 7.06
C ALA A 26 4.45 -1.60 7.80
N PHE A 27 5.60 -2.24 7.56
CA PHE A 27 6.00 -3.42 8.34
C PHE A 27 6.18 -3.10 9.83
N GLU A 28 6.82 -1.98 10.15
CA GLU A 28 6.98 -1.55 11.54
C GLU A 28 5.61 -1.38 12.23
N ARG A 29 4.64 -0.77 11.55
CA ARG A 29 3.26 -0.66 12.05
C ARG A 29 2.55 -2.00 12.16
N ALA A 30 2.77 -2.92 11.24
CA ALA A 30 2.16 -4.25 11.31
C ALA A 30 2.56 -5.00 12.60
N LEU A 31 3.76 -4.75 13.12
CA LEU A 31 4.23 -5.33 14.38
C LEU A 31 3.60 -4.69 15.63
N THR A 32 3.23 -3.41 15.55
CA THR A 32 2.75 -2.64 16.71
C THR A 32 1.23 -2.46 16.74
N GLU A 33 0.53 -2.72 15.64
CA GLU A 33 -0.92 -2.50 15.47
C GLU A 33 -1.62 -3.84 15.16
N PRO A 34 -1.80 -4.75 16.13
CA PRO A 34 -2.23 -6.13 15.87
C PRO A 34 -3.59 -6.24 15.19
N GLU A 35 -4.51 -5.32 15.45
CA GLU A 35 -5.84 -5.32 14.81
C GLU A 35 -5.81 -4.92 13.32
N HIS A 36 -4.75 -4.26 12.87
CA HIS A 36 -4.58 -3.79 11.50
C HIS A 36 -3.34 -4.37 10.84
N ALA A 37 -2.68 -5.33 11.49
CA ALA A 37 -1.44 -5.94 11.04
C ALA A 37 -1.56 -6.49 9.61
N ALA A 38 -2.66 -7.17 9.29
CA ALA A 38 -2.90 -7.71 7.95
C ALA A 38 -3.04 -6.61 6.87
N ALA A 39 -3.67 -5.49 7.20
CA ALA A 39 -3.81 -4.35 6.30
C ALA A 39 -2.46 -3.65 6.07
N PHE A 40 -1.68 -3.44 7.14
CA PHE A 40 -0.32 -2.90 7.04
C PHE A 40 0.60 -3.82 6.25
N TYR A 41 0.56 -5.13 6.50
CA TYR A 41 1.34 -6.11 5.77
C TYR A 41 1.00 -6.09 4.27
N PHE A 42 -0.29 -6.05 3.91
CA PHE A 42 -0.73 -5.93 2.52
C PHE A 42 -0.16 -4.68 1.83
N LEU A 43 -0.24 -3.52 2.49
CA LEU A 43 0.32 -2.28 1.96
C LEU A 43 1.84 -2.35 1.83
N ALA A 44 2.52 -2.95 2.81
CA ALA A 44 3.96 -3.12 2.81
C ALA A 44 4.43 -3.95 1.61
N THR A 45 3.86 -5.14 1.42
CA THR A 45 4.22 -6.04 0.31
C THR A 45 3.82 -5.46 -1.05
N SER A 46 2.73 -4.68 -1.11
CA SER A 46 2.35 -3.96 -2.33
C SER A 46 3.40 -2.92 -2.72
N ALA A 47 3.92 -2.18 -1.73
CA ALA A 47 4.99 -1.22 -1.94
C ALA A 47 6.34 -1.90 -2.28
N GLU A 48 6.71 -2.99 -1.62
CA GLU A 48 7.91 -3.77 -1.97
C GLU A 48 7.84 -4.32 -3.40
N ASN A 49 6.70 -4.90 -3.80
CA ASN A 49 6.54 -5.40 -5.16
C ASN A 49 6.72 -4.30 -6.21
N PHE A 50 6.30 -3.06 -5.93
CA PHE A 50 6.62 -1.94 -6.80
C PHE A 50 8.13 -1.66 -6.87
N VAL A 51 8.85 -1.72 -5.76
CA VAL A 51 10.32 -1.55 -5.74
C VAL A 51 10.96 -2.65 -6.59
N ASP A 52 10.64 -3.92 -6.32
CA ASP A 52 11.23 -5.08 -7.00
C ASP A 52 11.04 -5.05 -8.53
N LEU A 53 9.84 -4.67 -8.98
CA LEU A 53 9.52 -4.57 -10.40
C LEU A 53 10.32 -3.46 -11.12
N HIS A 54 10.67 -2.39 -10.41
CA HIS A 54 11.23 -1.19 -11.02
C HIS A 54 12.70 -0.93 -10.65
N GLU A 55 13.32 -1.72 -9.78
CA GLU A 55 14.78 -1.74 -9.63
C GLU A 55 15.49 -2.14 -10.93
N ARG A 56 14.83 -2.95 -11.77
CA ARG A 56 15.41 -3.55 -12.97
C ARG A 56 15.06 -2.82 -14.26
N GLN A 57 14.14 -1.85 -14.22
CA GLN A 57 13.61 -1.18 -15.42
C GLN A 57 13.32 0.31 -15.15
N PRO A 58 13.70 1.22 -16.06
CA PRO A 58 13.32 2.63 -15.94
C PRO A 58 11.79 2.80 -15.93
N LEU A 59 11.28 3.54 -14.95
CA LEU A 59 9.87 3.89 -14.82
C LEU A 59 9.51 5.05 -15.76
N SER A 60 8.42 4.89 -16.52
CA SER A 60 7.78 6.04 -17.16
C SER A 60 6.96 6.82 -16.15
N SER A 61 6.82 8.13 -16.36
CA SER A 61 6.01 8.99 -15.48
C SER A 61 4.56 8.53 -15.39
N GLU A 62 4.00 8.00 -16.48
CA GLU A 62 2.63 7.44 -16.47
C GLU A 62 2.51 6.18 -15.61
N ALA A 63 3.50 5.29 -15.66
CA ALA A 63 3.49 4.08 -14.84
C ALA A 63 3.57 4.44 -13.34
N LEU A 64 4.39 5.44 -13.01
CA LEU A 64 4.52 5.95 -11.65
C LEU A 64 3.20 6.57 -11.15
N GLU A 65 2.54 7.37 -11.98
CA GLU A 65 1.24 7.97 -11.62
C GLU A 65 0.14 6.93 -11.47
N ARG A 66 0.06 5.94 -12.36
CA ARG A 66 -0.90 4.82 -12.24
C ARG A 66 -0.68 4.03 -10.95
N ASN A 67 0.58 3.73 -10.61
CA ASN A 67 0.91 3.01 -9.39
C ASN A 67 0.56 3.84 -8.14
N PHE A 68 0.87 5.14 -8.16
CA PHE A 68 0.52 6.05 -7.07
C PHE A 68 -0.99 6.10 -6.83
N ASN A 69 -1.79 6.25 -7.89
CA ASN A 69 -3.24 6.27 -7.80
C ASN A 69 -3.82 4.95 -7.28
N ALA A 70 -3.27 3.81 -7.72
CA ALA A 70 -3.69 2.50 -7.21
C ALA A 70 -3.36 2.34 -5.71
N PHE A 71 -2.16 2.74 -5.29
CA PHE A 71 -1.75 2.68 -3.90
C PHE A 71 -2.55 3.65 -3.01
N GLN A 72 -2.86 4.84 -3.52
CA GLN A 72 -3.74 5.80 -2.87
C GLN A 72 -5.17 5.27 -2.68
N ALA A 73 -5.74 4.63 -3.70
CA ALA A 73 -7.06 4.03 -3.61
C ALA A 73 -7.12 2.94 -2.53
N ASP A 74 -6.10 2.09 -2.45
CA ASP A 74 -5.99 1.05 -1.43
C ASP A 74 -5.93 1.65 -0.02
N ILE A 75 -5.09 2.67 0.19
CA ILE A 75 -4.98 3.36 1.48
C ILE A 75 -6.31 4.01 1.87
N GLN A 76 -6.98 4.69 0.94
CA GLN A 76 -8.27 5.33 1.20
C GLN A 76 -9.37 4.30 1.53
N ALA A 77 -9.37 3.14 0.87
CA ALA A 77 -10.32 2.07 1.16
C ALA A 77 -10.15 1.54 2.59
N LEU A 78 -8.90 1.31 3.01
CA LEU A 78 -8.60 0.85 4.37
C LEU A 78 -8.86 1.93 5.42
N GLU A 79 -8.52 3.19 5.13
CA GLU A 79 -8.75 4.31 6.04
C GLU A 79 -10.24 4.48 6.37
N LYS A 80 -11.13 4.35 5.38
CA LYS A 80 -12.58 4.44 5.55
C LYS A 80 -13.15 3.44 6.56
N VAL A 81 -12.54 2.27 6.68
CA VAL A 81 -13.00 1.20 7.57
C VAL A 81 -12.09 0.99 8.78
N ALA A 82 -11.08 1.84 8.96
CA ALA A 82 -10.05 1.67 10.00
C ALA A 82 -10.64 1.52 11.41
N GLN A 83 -11.72 2.24 11.71
CA GLN A 83 -12.41 2.25 13.00
C GLN A 83 -13.73 1.46 12.99
N ASP A 84 -14.00 0.70 11.92
CA ASP A 84 -15.22 -0.10 11.80
C ASP A 84 -15.02 -1.51 12.37
N SER A 85 -16.07 -2.32 12.34
CA SER A 85 -16.04 -3.68 12.88
C SER A 85 -14.96 -4.55 12.20
N PRO A 86 -14.39 -5.54 12.92
CA PRO A 86 -13.40 -6.46 12.34
C PRO A 86 -13.88 -7.14 11.06
N GLU A 87 -15.18 -7.48 10.96
CA GLU A 87 -15.78 -8.13 9.80
C GLU A 87 -15.76 -7.23 8.57
N LYS A 88 -16.05 -5.93 8.74
CA LYS A 88 -16.01 -4.97 7.63
C LYS A 88 -14.57 -4.66 7.21
N ARG A 89 -13.65 -4.52 8.16
CA ARG A 89 -12.20 -4.38 7.88
C ARG A 89 -11.70 -5.55 7.04
N LEU A 90 -12.03 -6.77 7.45
CA LEU A 90 -11.64 -7.99 6.74
C LEU A 90 -12.32 -8.09 5.36
N SER A 91 -13.60 -7.73 5.25
CA SER A 91 -14.33 -7.74 3.96
C SER A 91 -13.69 -6.81 2.92
N VAL A 92 -13.30 -5.60 3.33
CA VAL A 92 -12.58 -4.65 2.47
C VAL A 92 -11.22 -5.22 2.07
N LEU A 93 -10.44 -5.74 3.02
CA LEU A 93 -9.13 -6.34 2.72
C LEU A 93 -9.25 -7.51 1.74
N ASN A 94 -10.22 -8.41 1.94
CA ASN A 94 -10.50 -9.52 1.03
C ASN A 94 -10.84 -9.04 -0.39
N THR A 95 -11.56 -7.93 -0.51
CA THR A 95 -11.91 -7.34 -1.80
C THR A 95 -10.67 -6.76 -2.49
N MET A 96 -9.84 -6.03 -1.75
CA MET A 96 -8.60 -5.44 -2.26
C MET A 96 -7.63 -6.50 -2.76
N VAL A 97 -7.44 -7.58 -2.00
CA VAL A 97 -6.58 -8.71 -2.39
C VAL A 97 -7.07 -9.35 -3.70
N LYS A 98 -8.38 -9.58 -3.84
CA LYS A 98 -8.96 -10.12 -5.08
C LYS A 98 -8.70 -9.20 -6.27
N THR A 99 -8.93 -7.90 -6.10
CA THR A 99 -8.67 -6.90 -7.16
C THR A 99 -7.21 -6.88 -7.57
N ARG A 100 -6.28 -6.89 -6.60
CA ARG A 100 -4.83 -6.91 -6.85
C ARG A 100 -4.40 -8.14 -7.66
N ILE A 101 -4.88 -9.32 -7.27
CA ILE A 101 -4.58 -10.57 -8.00
C ILE A 101 -5.15 -10.53 -9.41
N ALA A 102 -6.36 -10.01 -9.60
CA ALA A 102 -6.99 -9.90 -10.92
C ALA A 102 -6.22 -8.95 -11.86
N GLN A 103 -5.60 -7.89 -11.33
CA GLN A 103 -4.78 -6.94 -12.10
C GLN A 103 -3.37 -7.44 -12.41
N SER A 104 -2.89 -8.46 -11.68
CA SER A 104 -1.54 -9.01 -11.83
C SER A 104 -1.48 -10.23 -12.77
N ARG A 105 -2.62 -10.62 -13.34
CA ARG A 105 -2.77 -11.69 -14.36
C ARG A 105 -2.97 -11.08 -15.73
#